data_AF-A0A7V8VUN3-F1
#
_entry.id   AF-A0A7V8VUN3-F1
#
_cell.length_a   1.000
_cell.length_b   1.000
_cell.length_c   1.000
_cell.angle_alpha   90.00
_cell.angle_beta   90.00
_cell.angle_gamma   90.00
#
_symmetry.space_group_name_H-M   'P 1'
#
loop_
_entity.id
_entity.type
_entity.pdbx_description
1 polymer ?
#
loop_
_entity_poly.entity_id
_entity_poly.type
_entity_poly.pdbx_seq_one_letter_code
_entity_poly.pdbx_strand_id
1 'polypeptide(L)'
;MSWKLALGTLAAALLAWLVTPDLAQPARLLTIFLLSFFPALLLAQGRMALEIPEEVSRTAAYLSSAAGLWALAGITYAAARAGGFSLESLGLVMLPPVPLLLWSVLATLAGLAVLVAGRALRLRETPLLEYILPRTAGEKAAFVGVSITAGVCEELVFRGFLIPAASIAFGSLGLAVLLSSAVFGLLHAYQGMIGVARTGILGFLLAIPLLATGSLLPSVLAHTALDVIVGLWLADWLLRR
;
A
#
# COMPACT_ATOMS: atom_id res chain seq x y z
N MET A 1 5.91 22.91 4.31
CA MET A 1 6.65 21.76 4.89
C MET A 1 7.54 22.26 6.02
N SER A 2 7.49 21.67 7.23
CA SER A 2 8.34 22.10 8.35
C SER A 2 9.81 21.70 8.13
N TRP A 3 10.77 22.52 8.57
CA TRP A 3 12.21 22.22 8.44
C TRP A 3 12.63 20.87 9.07
N LYS A 4 11.97 20.44 10.16
CA LYS A 4 12.21 19.14 10.81
C LYS A 4 11.92 17.96 9.88
N LEU A 5 10.81 18.03 9.14
CA LEU A 5 10.42 17.01 8.16
C LEU A 5 11.42 16.97 7.01
N ALA A 6 11.83 18.14 6.49
CA ALA A 6 12.83 18.23 5.43
C ALA A 6 14.18 17.62 5.86
N LEU A 7 14.65 17.95 7.07
CA LEU A 7 15.89 17.40 7.62
C LEU A 7 15.79 15.87 7.79
N GLY A 8 14.67 15.37 8.32
CA GLY A 8 14.41 13.93 8.45
C GLY A 8 14.41 13.21 7.09
N THR A 9 13.77 13.79 6.07
CA THR A 9 13.76 13.24 4.71
C THR A 9 15.17 13.16 4.13
N LEU A 10 15.98 14.21 4.28
CA LEU A 10 17.35 14.23 3.78
C LEU A 10 18.24 13.20 4.50
N ALA A 11 18.09 13.07 5.82
CA ALA A 11 18.81 12.05 6.59
C ALA A 11 18.42 10.63 6.16
N ALA A 12 17.12 10.36 5.97
CA ALA A 12 16.63 9.08 5.47
C ALA A 12 17.14 8.80 4.04
N ALA A 13 17.17 9.80 3.17
CA ALA A 13 17.67 9.68 1.80
C ALA A 13 19.18 9.38 1.78
N LEU A 14 19.96 10.05 2.64
CA LEU A 14 21.39 9.79 2.79
C LEU A 14 21.64 8.38 3.32
N LEU A 15 20.92 7.94 4.35
CA LEU A 15 21.03 6.58 4.86
C LEU A 15 20.69 5.55 3.79
N ALA A 16 19.55 5.73 3.10
CA ALA A 16 19.14 4.86 2.01
C ALA A 16 20.18 4.85 0.88
N TRP A 17 20.81 5.99 0.56
CA TRP A 17 21.90 6.05 -0.41
C TRP A 17 23.10 5.21 0.05
N LEU A 18 23.53 5.33 1.30
CA LEU A 18 24.69 4.60 1.82
C LEU A 18 24.49 3.08 1.87
N VAL A 19 23.26 2.61 2.12
CA VAL A 19 22.93 1.18 2.26
C VAL A 19 22.41 0.54 0.97
N THR A 20 22.33 1.26 -0.15
CA THR A 20 21.86 0.69 -1.44
C THR A 20 22.94 0.58 -2.53
N PRO A 21 24.25 0.41 -2.23
CA PRO A 21 25.28 0.45 -3.26
C PRO A 21 25.13 -0.68 -4.29
N ASP A 22 24.54 -1.81 -3.89
CA ASP A 22 24.38 -3.01 -4.70
C ASP A 22 23.16 -2.97 -5.64
N LEU A 23 22.31 -1.93 -5.53
CA LEU A 23 21.20 -1.71 -6.45
C LEU A 23 21.67 -0.94 -7.68
N ALA A 24 21.30 -1.43 -8.87
CA ALA A 24 21.47 -0.69 -10.11
C ALA A 24 20.69 0.64 -10.08
N GLN A 25 21.22 1.67 -10.77
CA GLN A 25 20.82 3.07 -10.59
C GLN A 25 19.31 3.35 -10.65
N PRO A 26 18.52 2.84 -11.63
CA PRO A 26 17.08 3.12 -11.67
C PRO A 26 16.34 2.58 -10.44
N ALA A 27 16.64 1.33 -10.03
CA ALA A 27 16.04 0.71 -8.85
C ALA A 27 16.54 1.36 -7.55
N ARG A 28 17.81 1.76 -7.50
CA ARG A 28 18.41 2.45 -6.35
C ARG A 28 17.72 3.78 -6.07
N LEU A 29 17.58 4.62 -7.08
CA LEU A 29 16.95 5.94 -6.95
C LEU A 29 15.48 5.80 -6.52
N LEU A 30 14.75 4.85 -7.10
CA LEU A 30 13.37 4.59 -6.70
C LEU A 30 13.27 4.07 -5.25
N THR A 31 14.17 3.18 -4.84
CA THR A 31 14.21 2.67 -3.46
C THR A 31 14.43 3.81 -2.46
N ILE A 32 15.37 4.71 -2.76
CA ILE A 32 15.63 5.90 -1.93
C ILE A 32 14.39 6.79 -1.89
N PHE A 33 13.76 7.05 -3.04
CA PHE A 33 12.54 7.84 -3.11
C PHE A 33 11.43 7.24 -2.24
N LEU A 34 11.15 5.94 -2.38
CA LEU A 34 10.10 5.23 -1.64
C LEU A 34 10.37 5.18 -0.13
N LEU A 35 11.63 5.12 0.31
CA LEU A 35 11.99 5.07 1.74
C LEU A 35 12.15 6.44 2.41
N SER A 36 12.19 7.55 1.64
CA SER A 36 12.48 8.88 2.20
C SER A 36 11.52 9.97 1.74
N PHE A 37 11.59 10.35 0.46
CA PHE A 37 10.80 11.45 -0.10
C PHE A 37 9.31 11.11 -0.17
N PHE A 38 8.98 9.87 -0.54
CA PHE A 38 7.59 9.44 -0.68
C PHE A 38 6.83 9.49 0.65
N PRO A 39 7.32 8.93 1.79
CA PRO A 39 6.70 9.12 3.10
C PRO A 39 6.46 10.58 3.48
N ALA A 40 7.40 11.47 3.18
CA ALA A 40 7.27 12.89 3.48
C ALA A 40 6.17 13.55 2.64
N LEU A 41 6.08 13.19 1.35
CA LEU A 41 4.99 13.62 0.47
C LEU A 41 3.64 13.13 0.97
N LEU A 42 3.53 11.87 1.38
CA LEU A 42 2.30 11.27 1.90
C LEU A 42 1.84 11.92 3.20
N LEU A 43 2.77 12.22 4.11
CA LEU A 43 2.45 12.96 5.34
C LEU A 43 2.00 14.39 5.06
N ALA A 44 2.59 15.05 4.05
CA ALA A 44 2.17 16.38 3.63
C ALA A 44 0.77 16.34 2.98
N GLN A 45 0.52 15.38 2.10
CA GLN A 45 -0.77 15.16 1.45
C GLN A 45 -1.86 14.81 2.47
N GLY A 46 -1.57 13.92 3.43
CA GLY A 46 -2.52 13.53 4.47
C GLY A 46 -2.96 14.71 5.35
N ARG A 47 -2.05 15.65 5.64
CA ARG A 47 -2.40 16.90 6.35
C ARG A 47 -3.30 17.79 5.52
N MET A 48 -2.98 17.97 4.24
CA MET A 48 -3.81 18.75 3.34
C MET A 48 -5.20 18.12 3.15
N ALA A 49 -5.28 16.79 3.12
CA ALA A 49 -6.54 16.06 2.96
C ALA A 49 -7.55 16.30 4.10
N LEU A 50 -7.07 16.64 5.30
CA LEU A 50 -7.91 17.04 6.43
C LEU A 50 -8.50 18.45 6.27
N GLU A 51 -7.97 19.25 5.35
CA GLU A 51 -8.36 20.63 5.09
C GLU A 51 -9.17 20.78 3.78
N ILE A 52 -9.37 19.69 3.02
CA ILE A 52 -10.08 19.72 1.73
C ILE A 52 -11.59 19.99 1.98
N PRO A 53 -12.20 20.95 1.27
CA PRO A 53 -13.64 21.19 1.33
C PRO A 53 -14.45 19.94 0.95
N GLU A 54 -15.61 19.71 1.60
CA GLU A 54 -16.55 18.59 1.36
C GLU A 54 -17.15 18.50 -0.06
N GLU A 55 -16.55 19.18 -1.05
CA GLU A 55 -17.07 19.32 -2.42
C GLU A 55 -16.37 18.40 -3.44
N VAL A 56 -15.35 17.64 -3.04
CA VAL A 56 -14.63 16.75 -3.98
C VAL A 56 -15.49 15.54 -4.31
N SER A 57 -15.75 15.34 -5.60
CA SER A 57 -16.46 14.17 -6.14
C SER A 57 -15.72 12.87 -5.78
N ARG A 58 -16.43 11.89 -5.20
CA ARG A 58 -15.87 10.56 -4.87
C ARG A 58 -15.29 9.87 -6.09
N THR A 59 -16.02 9.91 -7.21
CA THR A 59 -15.56 9.31 -8.47
C THR A 59 -14.30 9.98 -8.99
N ALA A 60 -14.20 11.31 -8.89
CA ALA A 60 -12.98 12.03 -9.26
C ALA A 60 -11.80 11.62 -8.35
N ALA A 61 -12.03 11.47 -7.05
CA ALA A 61 -11.02 10.97 -6.12
C ALA A 61 -10.56 9.55 -6.52
N TYR A 62 -11.48 8.62 -6.78
CA TYR A 62 -11.14 7.25 -7.20
C TYR A 62 -10.35 7.20 -8.50
N LEU A 63 -10.76 7.98 -9.52
CA LEU A 63 -10.08 8.04 -10.80
C LEU A 63 -8.69 8.67 -10.68
N SER A 64 -8.56 9.74 -9.90
CA SER A 64 -7.27 10.40 -9.67
C SER A 64 -6.30 9.49 -8.92
N SER A 65 -6.79 8.76 -7.90
CA SER A 65 -6.01 7.73 -7.20
C SER A 65 -5.60 6.60 -8.15
N ALA A 66 -6.53 6.08 -8.95
CA ALA A 66 -6.23 5.02 -9.91
C ALA A 66 -5.14 5.45 -10.91
N ALA A 67 -5.23 6.68 -11.45
CA ALA A 67 -4.22 7.22 -12.36
C ALA A 67 -2.84 7.36 -11.68
N GLY A 68 -2.79 7.89 -10.45
CA GLY A 68 -1.56 8.01 -9.67
C GLY A 68 -0.92 6.66 -9.35
N LEU A 69 -1.75 5.67 -8.99
CA LEU A 69 -1.31 4.30 -8.71
C LEU A 69 -0.70 3.63 -9.94
N TRP A 70 -1.38 3.70 -11.09
CA TRP A 70 -0.83 3.15 -12.34
C TRP A 70 0.44 3.87 -12.79
N ALA A 71 0.54 5.19 -12.60
CA ALA A 71 1.76 5.93 -12.89
C ALA A 71 2.93 5.47 -12.00
N LEU A 72 2.71 5.36 -10.69
CA LEU A 72 3.74 4.90 -9.74
C LEU A 72 4.12 3.44 -10.00
N ALA A 73 3.16 2.57 -10.26
CA ALA A 73 3.39 1.16 -10.62
C ALA A 73 4.16 1.03 -11.94
N GLY A 74 3.83 1.82 -12.95
CA GLY A 74 4.53 1.86 -14.24
C GLY A 74 5.98 2.31 -14.10
N ILE A 75 6.22 3.40 -13.36
CA ILE A 75 7.57 3.87 -13.02
C ILE A 75 8.33 2.78 -12.25
N THR A 76 7.67 2.14 -11.29
CA THR A 76 8.27 1.09 -10.47
C THR A 76 8.67 -0.13 -11.28
N TYR A 77 7.77 -0.62 -12.13
CA TYR A 77 8.07 -1.70 -13.04
C TYR A 77 9.22 -1.34 -13.98
N ALA A 78 9.18 -0.17 -14.61
CA ALA A 78 10.25 0.28 -15.52
C ALA A 78 11.61 0.38 -14.80
N ALA A 79 11.66 1.00 -13.63
CA ALA A 79 12.88 1.14 -12.83
C ALA A 79 13.41 -0.22 -12.35
N ALA A 80 12.53 -1.13 -11.92
CA ALA A 80 12.90 -2.47 -11.50
C ALA A 80 13.50 -3.27 -12.66
N ARG A 81 12.84 -3.26 -13.82
CA ARG A 81 13.31 -3.97 -15.02
C ARG A 81 14.64 -3.40 -15.54
N ALA A 82 14.77 -2.08 -15.60
CA ALA A 82 16.02 -1.41 -15.95
C ALA A 82 17.13 -1.63 -14.90
N GLY A 83 16.74 -1.90 -13.65
CA GLY A 83 17.63 -2.25 -12.54
C GLY A 83 17.96 -3.75 -12.44
N GLY A 84 17.50 -4.58 -13.38
CA GLY A 84 17.85 -6.00 -13.45
C GLY A 84 16.93 -6.98 -12.69
N PHE A 85 15.86 -6.50 -12.03
CA PHE A 85 14.93 -7.37 -11.30
C PHE A 85 14.10 -8.22 -12.26
N SER A 86 14.21 -9.55 -12.19
CA SER A 86 13.40 -10.47 -12.99
C SER A 86 11.91 -10.42 -12.63
N LEU A 87 11.04 -10.90 -13.51
CA LEU A 87 9.60 -11.03 -13.21
C LEU A 87 9.36 -11.89 -11.96
N GLU A 88 10.16 -12.95 -11.80
CA GLU A 88 10.13 -13.82 -10.63
C GLU A 88 10.54 -13.08 -9.35
N SER A 89 11.60 -12.25 -9.39
CA SER A 89 11.99 -11.44 -8.22
C SER A 89 10.94 -10.40 -7.83
N LEU A 90 10.08 -10.00 -8.78
CA LEU A 90 8.94 -9.10 -8.54
C LEU A 90 7.69 -9.85 -8.04
N GLY A 91 7.77 -11.17 -7.89
CA GLY A 91 6.65 -12.03 -7.54
C GLY A 91 5.62 -12.20 -8.66
N LEU A 92 5.94 -11.86 -9.90
CA LEU A 92 5.06 -12.01 -11.06
C LEU A 92 5.10 -13.45 -11.57
N VAL A 93 4.69 -14.37 -10.70
CA VAL A 93 4.69 -15.82 -10.91
C VAL A 93 3.26 -16.33 -10.85
N MET A 94 2.86 -17.13 -11.83
CA MET A 94 1.52 -17.75 -11.82
C MET A 94 1.51 -18.99 -10.94
N LEU A 95 0.54 -19.07 -10.03
CA LEU A 95 0.33 -20.23 -9.18
C LEU A 95 -0.75 -21.15 -9.76
N PRO A 96 -0.71 -22.46 -9.45
CA PRO A 96 -1.86 -23.33 -9.65
C PRO A 96 -3.10 -22.80 -8.90
N PRO A 97 -4.33 -23.12 -9.35
CA PRO A 97 -5.55 -22.55 -8.78
C PRO A 97 -5.72 -22.79 -7.27
N VAL A 98 -5.36 -23.97 -6.78
CA VAL A 98 -5.53 -24.34 -5.35
C VAL A 98 -4.69 -23.46 -4.41
N PRO A 99 -3.35 -23.39 -4.53
CA PRO A 99 -2.54 -22.52 -3.67
C PRO A 99 -2.87 -21.03 -3.89
N LEU A 100 -3.23 -20.61 -5.10
CA LEU A 100 -3.68 -19.24 -5.37
C LEU A 100 -4.90 -18.90 -4.49
N LEU A 101 -5.97 -19.70 -4.59
CA LEU A 101 -7.20 -19.47 -3.85
C LEU A 101 -7.00 -19.60 -2.33
N LEU A 102 -6.24 -20.61 -1.89
CA LEU A 102 -5.98 -20.83 -0.47
C LEU A 102 -5.29 -19.62 0.16
N TRP A 103 -4.18 -19.17 -0.43
CA TRP A 103 -3.42 -18.04 0.10
C TRP A 103 -4.20 -16.72 0.01
N SER A 104 -4.97 -16.50 -1.05
CA SER A 104 -5.85 -15.33 -1.16
C SER A 104 -6.90 -15.31 -0.06
N VAL A 105 -7.61 -16.42 0.16
CA VAL A 105 -8.66 -16.51 1.18
C VAL A 105 -8.07 -16.33 2.58
N LEU A 106 -6.95 -17.00 2.88
CA LEU A 106 -6.30 -16.87 4.19
C LEU A 106 -5.85 -15.43 4.47
N ALA A 107 -5.25 -14.76 3.48
CA ALA A 107 -4.82 -13.37 3.62
C ALA A 107 -6.02 -12.41 3.78
N THR A 108 -7.11 -12.61 3.02
CA THR A 108 -8.35 -11.83 3.20
C THR A 108 -8.94 -12.05 4.60
N LEU A 109 -9.04 -13.29 5.08
CA LEU A 109 -9.56 -13.58 6.42
C LEU A 109 -8.69 -12.97 7.52
N ALA A 110 -7.37 -13.05 7.39
CA ALA A 110 -6.44 -12.41 8.31
C ALA A 110 -6.62 -10.89 8.33
N GLY A 111 -6.78 -10.26 7.16
CA GLY A 111 -7.07 -8.83 7.07
C GLY A 111 -8.40 -8.46 7.73
N LEU A 112 -9.48 -9.19 7.45
CA LEU A 112 -10.78 -8.98 8.09
C LEU A 112 -10.71 -9.13 9.61
N ALA A 113 -9.91 -10.07 10.13
CA ALA A 113 -9.69 -10.23 11.56
C ALA A 113 -9.05 -8.98 12.21
N VAL A 114 -8.14 -8.29 11.52
CA VAL A 114 -7.57 -7.01 11.99
C VAL A 114 -8.67 -5.96 12.13
N LEU A 115 -9.60 -5.89 11.18
CA LEU A 115 -10.71 -4.94 11.23
C LEU A 115 -11.69 -5.26 12.36
N VAL A 116 -12.01 -6.54 12.55
CA VAL A 116 -12.85 -7.00 13.66
C VAL A 116 -12.20 -6.67 15.01
N ALA A 117 -10.90 -6.91 15.16
CA ALA A 117 -10.16 -6.56 16.36
C ALA A 117 -10.16 -5.05 16.62
N GLY A 118 -9.93 -4.24 15.58
CA GLY A 118 -10.00 -2.77 15.67
C GLY A 118 -11.37 -2.28 16.15
N ARG A 119 -12.45 -2.87 15.64
CA ARG A 119 -13.81 -2.56 16.11
C ARG A 119 -14.04 -3.01 17.56
N ALA A 120 -13.59 -4.20 17.95
CA ALA A 120 -13.72 -4.69 19.33
C ALA A 120 -12.99 -3.78 20.33
N LEU A 121 -11.87 -3.18 19.91
CA LEU A 121 -11.11 -2.18 20.65
C LEU A 121 -11.70 -0.75 20.57
N ARG A 122 -12.84 -0.57 19.90
CA ARG A 122 -13.53 0.72 19.72
C ARG A 122 -12.64 1.79 19.07
N LEU A 123 -11.75 1.38 18.18
CA LEU A 123 -10.95 2.31 17.37
C LEU A 123 -11.88 3.08 16.42
N ARG A 124 -11.69 4.40 16.34
CA ARG A 124 -12.54 5.29 15.55
C ARG A 124 -11.91 5.59 14.19
N GLU A 125 -12.73 5.60 13.16
CA GLU A 125 -12.35 6.06 11.82
C GLU A 125 -12.37 7.59 11.72
N THR A 126 -11.70 8.13 10.70
CA THR A 126 -11.74 9.57 10.41
C THR A 126 -12.98 9.94 9.60
N PRO A 127 -13.53 11.15 9.76
CA PRO A 127 -14.66 11.62 8.95
C PRO A 127 -14.38 11.58 7.44
N LEU A 128 -13.13 11.82 7.03
CA LEU A 128 -12.70 11.73 5.65
C LEU A 128 -12.88 10.32 5.07
N LEU A 129 -12.58 9.27 5.86
CA LEU A 129 -12.80 7.90 5.41
C LEU A 129 -14.30 7.63 5.20
N GLU A 130 -15.17 8.12 6.09
CA GLU A 130 -16.63 8.01 5.92
C GLU A 130 -17.12 8.74 4.66
N TYR A 131 -16.53 9.90 4.37
CA TYR A 131 -16.89 10.73 3.24
C TYR A 131 -16.59 10.05 1.90
N ILE A 132 -15.46 9.34 1.78
CA ILE A 132 -15.03 8.71 0.53
C ILE A 132 -15.67 7.35 0.24
N LEU A 133 -16.55 6.82 1.10
CA LEU A 133 -17.23 5.56 0.83
C LEU A 133 -18.32 5.70 -0.24
N PRO A 134 -18.45 4.72 -1.16
CA PRO A 134 -19.37 4.83 -2.29
C PRO A 134 -20.84 4.67 -1.86
N ARG A 135 -21.74 5.50 -2.41
CA ARG A 135 -23.18 5.48 -2.05
C ARG A 135 -24.06 4.99 -3.19
N THR A 136 -23.82 5.51 -4.39
CA THR A 136 -24.59 5.18 -5.60
C THR A 136 -24.03 3.97 -6.35
N ALA A 137 -24.80 3.36 -7.25
CA ALA A 137 -24.32 2.24 -8.07
C ALA A 137 -23.09 2.62 -8.93
N GLY A 138 -23.06 3.84 -9.47
CA GLY A 138 -21.92 4.34 -10.24
C GLY A 138 -20.65 4.51 -9.38
N GLU A 139 -20.79 5.07 -8.18
CA GLU A 139 -19.68 5.18 -7.23
C GLU A 139 -19.18 3.81 -6.79
N LYS A 140 -20.08 2.83 -6.56
CA LYS A 140 -19.69 1.46 -6.18
C LYS A 140 -18.93 0.76 -7.30
N ALA A 141 -19.34 0.92 -8.55
CA ALA A 141 -18.61 0.39 -9.69
C ALA A 141 -17.22 1.03 -9.84
N ALA A 142 -17.13 2.36 -9.70
CA ALA A 142 -15.85 3.07 -9.71
C ALA A 142 -14.95 2.66 -8.52
N PHE A 143 -15.54 2.42 -7.35
CA PHE A 143 -14.84 1.94 -6.16
C PHE A 143 -14.24 0.54 -6.39
N VAL A 144 -15.00 -0.40 -6.94
CA VAL A 144 -14.45 -1.72 -7.33
C VAL A 144 -13.27 -1.57 -8.29
N GLY A 145 -13.38 -0.66 -9.28
CA GLY A 145 -12.28 -0.36 -10.20
C GLY A 145 -11.02 0.17 -9.51
N VAL A 146 -11.17 1.08 -8.53
CA VAL A 146 -10.02 1.58 -7.77
C VAL A 146 -9.46 0.53 -6.81
N SER A 147 -10.29 -0.35 -6.23
CA SER A 147 -9.84 -1.46 -5.37
C SER A 147 -9.04 -2.52 -6.15
N ILE A 148 -9.42 -2.81 -7.40
CA ILE A 148 -8.61 -3.66 -8.28
C ILE A 148 -7.30 -2.96 -8.60
N THR A 149 -7.35 -1.67 -8.92
CA THR A 149 -6.16 -0.87 -9.23
C THR A 149 -5.19 -0.81 -8.05
N ALA A 150 -5.68 -0.56 -6.84
CA ALA A 150 -4.90 -0.55 -5.61
C ALA A 150 -4.28 -1.92 -5.33
N GLY A 151 -5.08 -2.98 -5.35
CA GLY A 151 -4.58 -4.34 -5.14
C GLY A 151 -3.48 -4.75 -6.12
N VAL A 152 -3.54 -4.33 -7.40
CA VAL A 152 -2.47 -4.61 -8.36
C VAL A 152 -1.26 -3.70 -8.15
N CYS A 153 -1.49 -2.38 -8.13
CA CYS A 153 -0.42 -1.39 -8.18
C CYS A 153 0.35 -1.32 -6.86
N GLU A 154 -0.35 -1.29 -5.73
CA GLU A 154 0.29 -1.16 -4.42
C GLU A 154 1.05 -2.44 -4.06
N GLU A 155 0.50 -3.62 -4.35
CA GLU A 155 1.23 -4.86 -4.13
C GLU A 155 2.49 -4.93 -5.02
N LEU A 156 2.42 -4.50 -6.28
CA LEU A 156 3.61 -4.45 -7.14
C LEU A 156 4.68 -3.51 -6.58
N VAL A 157 4.29 -2.32 -6.14
CA VAL A 157 5.24 -1.30 -5.63
C VAL A 157 5.85 -1.73 -4.31
N PHE A 158 5.03 -2.10 -3.33
CA PHE A 158 5.50 -2.30 -1.96
C PHE A 158 5.98 -3.72 -1.72
N ARG A 159 5.33 -4.74 -2.28
CA ARG A 159 5.69 -6.15 -2.02
C ARG A 159 6.56 -6.67 -3.14
N GLY A 160 6.13 -6.50 -4.39
CA GLY A 160 6.87 -6.94 -5.56
C GLY A 160 8.22 -6.27 -5.72
N PHE A 161 8.31 -4.95 -5.51
CA PHE A 161 9.57 -4.21 -5.70
C PHE A 161 10.28 -3.83 -4.40
N LEU A 162 9.60 -3.12 -3.49
CA LEU A 162 10.29 -2.52 -2.34
C LEU A 162 10.85 -3.56 -1.36
N ILE A 163 10.18 -4.69 -1.14
CA ILE A 163 10.71 -5.78 -0.30
C ILE A 163 12.02 -6.34 -0.86
N PRO A 164 12.10 -6.87 -2.10
CA PRO A 164 13.35 -7.41 -2.60
C PRO A 164 14.44 -6.33 -2.74
N ALA A 165 14.10 -5.11 -3.15
CA ALA A 165 15.07 -4.02 -3.24
C ALA A 165 15.65 -3.63 -1.87
N ALA A 166 14.80 -3.48 -0.85
CA ALA A 166 15.26 -3.22 0.51
C ALA A 166 15.98 -4.44 1.12
N SER A 167 15.61 -5.67 0.75
CA SER A 167 16.32 -6.87 1.22
C SER A 167 17.75 -6.92 0.69
N ILE A 168 17.97 -6.52 -0.58
CA ILE A 168 19.31 -6.37 -1.16
C ILE A 168 20.09 -5.27 -0.42
N ALA A 169 19.46 -4.11 -0.22
CA ALA A 169 20.10 -2.96 0.40
C ALA A 169 20.52 -3.22 1.87
N PHE A 170 19.60 -3.73 2.68
CA PHE A 170 19.83 -3.89 4.12
C PHE A 170 20.34 -5.28 4.52
N GLY A 171 20.45 -6.22 3.57
CA GLY A 171 20.83 -7.61 3.84
C GLY A 171 19.87 -8.34 4.79
N SER A 172 18.64 -7.85 4.94
CA SER A 172 17.67 -8.37 5.92
C SER A 172 16.25 -8.33 5.36
N LEU A 173 15.71 -9.52 5.09
CA LEU A 173 14.33 -9.69 4.63
C LEU A 173 13.33 -9.17 5.68
N GLY A 174 13.57 -9.44 6.96
CA GLY A 174 12.70 -8.98 8.04
C GLY A 174 12.62 -7.45 8.10
N LEU A 175 13.76 -6.76 7.98
CA LEU A 175 13.79 -5.30 7.95
C LEU A 175 13.11 -4.75 6.69
N ALA A 176 13.31 -5.39 5.53
CA ALA A 176 12.67 -5.00 4.29
C ALA A 176 11.13 -5.07 4.36
N VAL A 177 10.59 -6.14 4.96
CA VAL A 177 9.15 -6.30 5.19
C VAL A 177 8.63 -5.22 6.12
N LEU A 178 9.35 -4.93 7.23
CA LEU A 178 8.96 -3.90 8.18
C LEU A 178 8.96 -2.50 7.54
N LEU A 179 10.01 -2.15 6.78
CA LEU A 179 10.12 -0.87 6.09
C LEU A 179 9.02 -0.72 5.03
N SER A 180 8.82 -1.74 4.20
CA SER A 180 7.76 -1.72 3.18
C SER A 180 6.37 -1.54 3.81
N SER A 181 6.09 -2.30 4.87
CA SER A 181 4.82 -2.22 5.61
C SER A 181 4.62 -0.86 6.28
N ALA A 182 5.69 -0.26 6.82
CA ALA A 182 5.63 1.07 7.42
C ALA A 182 5.34 2.16 6.38
N VAL A 183 6.01 2.13 5.23
CA VAL A 183 5.75 3.07 4.13
C VAL A 183 4.32 2.90 3.60
N PHE A 184 3.85 1.66 3.46
CA PHE A 184 2.47 1.36 3.08
C PHE A 184 1.44 1.87 4.12
N GLY A 185 1.77 1.79 5.40
CA GLY A 185 0.98 2.42 6.46
C GLY A 185 0.88 3.95 6.27
N LEU A 186 2.02 4.59 6.02
CA LEU A 186 2.11 6.05 5.84
C LEU A 186 1.40 6.54 4.57
N LEU A 187 1.25 5.72 3.54
CA LEU A 187 0.40 6.00 2.36
C LEU A 187 -1.04 6.33 2.77
N HIS A 188 -1.48 5.77 3.89
CA HIS A 188 -2.82 5.94 4.44
C HIS A 188 -2.88 6.99 5.56
N ALA A 189 -1.92 7.93 5.62
CA ALA A 189 -1.89 8.99 6.63
C ALA A 189 -3.17 9.83 6.69
N TYR A 190 -3.92 9.93 5.59
CA TYR A 190 -5.23 10.60 5.54
C TYR A 190 -6.30 9.92 6.42
N GLN A 191 -6.10 8.65 6.79
CA GLN A 191 -6.95 7.90 7.74
C GLN A 191 -6.53 8.10 9.21
N GLY A 192 -5.61 9.03 9.48
CA GLY A 192 -5.06 9.26 10.82
C GLY A 192 -4.16 8.12 11.32
N MET A 193 -3.66 8.24 12.55
CA MET A 193 -2.67 7.30 13.09
C MET A 193 -3.19 5.86 13.25
N ILE A 194 -4.48 5.70 13.55
CA ILE A 194 -5.13 4.39 13.62
C ILE A 194 -5.14 3.75 12.23
N GLY A 195 -5.51 4.51 11.20
CA GLY A 195 -5.46 4.07 9.82
C GLY A 195 -4.05 3.64 9.40
N VAL A 196 -3.03 4.47 9.69
CA VAL A 196 -1.62 4.14 9.44
C VAL A 196 -1.19 2.84 10.09
N ALA A 197 -1.52 2.65 11.38
CA ALA A 197 -1.17 1.43 12.10
C ALA A 197 -1.89 0.20 11.53
N ARG A 198 -3.20 0.31 11.27
CA ARG A 198 -4.01 -0.75 10.68
C ARG A 198 -3.48 -1.15 9.31
N THR A 199 -3.29 -0.19 8.41
CA THR A 199 -2.84 -0.49 7.05
C THR A 199 -1.39 -0.92 7.05
N GLY A 200 -0.54 -0.49 7.99
CA GLY A 200 0.79 -1.07 8.19
C GLY A 200 0.76 -2.54 8.62
N ILE A 201 -0.18 -2.93 9.49
CA ILE A 201 -0.38 -4.35 9.86
C ILE A 201 -0.89 -5.15 8.66
N LEU A 202 -1.87 -4.64 7.91
CA LEU A 202 -2.32 -5.24 6.65
C LEU A 202 -1.17 -5.33 5.64
N GLY A 203 -0.34 -4.28 5.63
CA GLY A 203 1.00 -4.15 5.04
C GLY A 203 1.78 -5.46 5.13
N PHE A 204 2.07 -5.79 6.38
CA PHE A 204 2.82 -6.94 6.81
C PHE A 204 2.12 -8.26 6.47
N LEU A 205 0.81 -8.38 6.75
CA LEU A 205 0.04 -9.60 6.48
C LEU A 205 0.00 -9.93 4.98
N LEU A 206 -0.15 -8.93 4.12
CA LEU A 206 -0.15 -9.09 2.66
C LEU A 206 1.24 -9.40 2.10
N ALA A 207 2.33 -9.22 2.86
CA ALA A 207 3.64 -9.71 2.46
C ALA A 207 3.76 -11.24 2.61
N ILE A 208 3.01 -11.86 3.54
CA ILE A 208 3.14 -13.28 3.86
C ILE A 208 2.91 -14.19 2.65
N PRO A 209 1.86 -14.02 1.81
CA PRO A 209 1.67 -14.87 0.64
C PRO A 209 2.82 -14.79 -0.36
N LEU A 210 3.39 -13.59 -0.59
CA LEU A 210 4.56 -13.41 -1.43
C LEU A 210 5.75 -14.19 -0.89
N LEU A 211 6.05 -14.07 0.41
CA LEU A 211 7.18 -14.77 1.02
C LEU A 211 7.00 -16.29 1.03
N ALA A 212 5.77 -16.77 1.17
CA ALA A 212 5.46 -18.19 1.25
C ALA A 212 5.40 -18.88 -0.13
N THR A 213 5.04 -18.15 -1.19
CA THR A 213 4.77 -18.73 -2.50
C THR A 213 5.67 -18.21 -3.61
N GLY A 214 6.38 -17.11 -3.39
CA GLY A 214 7.09 -16.37 -4.44
C GLY A 214 6.14 -15.66 -5.42
N SER A 215 4.83 -15.67 -5.19
CA SER A 215 3.84 -15.03 -6.06
C SER A 215 3.13 -13.89 -5.35
N LEU A 216 2.96 -12.79 -6.10
CA LEU A 216 2.25 -11.59 -5.67
C LEU A 216 0.73 -11.75 -5.84
N LEU A 217 0.28 -12.67 -6.71
CA LEU A 217 -1.13 -12.79 -7.09
C LEU A 217 -2.05 -13.07 -5.90
N PRO A 218 -1.69 -13.92 -4.92
CA PRO A 218 -2.54 -14.10 -3.76
C PRO A 218 -2.77 -12.80 -2.98
N SER A 219 -1.72 -11.98 -2.82
CA SER A 219 -1.79 -10.68 -2.14
C SER A 219 -2.61 -9.67 -2.94
N VAL A 220 -2.47 -9.63 -4.27
CA VAL A 220 -3.29 -8.78 -5.15
C VAL A 220 -4.77 -9.11 -4.97
N LEU A 221 -5.14 -10.39 -5.08
CA LEU A 221 -6.52 -10.83 -4.91
C LEU A 221 -7.03 -10.55 -3.50
N ALA A 222 -6.21 -10.79 -2.47
CA ALA A 222 -6.60 -10.57 -1.09
C ALA A 222 -6.81 -9.09 -0.76
N HIS A 223 -5.94 -8.22 -1.24
CA HIS A 223 -6.02 -6.76 -1.08
C HIS A 223 -7.26 -6.21 -1.79
N THR A 224 -7.46 -6.55 -3.07
CA THR A 224 -8.68 -6.16 -3.80
C THR A 224 -9.94 -6.66 -3.10
N ALA A 225 -9.96 -7.92 -2.64
CA ALA A 225 -11.10 -8.47 -1.92
C ALA A 225 -11.35 -7.72 -0.60
N LEU A 226 -10.30 -7.40 0.17
CA LEU A 226 -10.42 -6.62 1.40
C LEU A 226 -11.06 -5.25 1.13
N ASP A 227 -10.55 -4.50 0.18
CA ASP A 227 -11.08 -3.17 -0.15
C ASP A 227 -12.55 -3.24 -0.55
N VAL A 228 -12.88 -4.18 -1.45
CA VAL A 228 -14.26 -4.36 -1.95
C VAL A 228 -15.19 -4.81 -0.83
N ILE A 229 -14.80 -5.83 -0.04
CA ILE A 229 -15.57 -6.34 1.10
C ILE A 229 -15.87 -5.22 2.10
N VAL A 230 -14.82 -4.47 2.45
CA VAL A 230 -14.88 -3.44 3.48
C VAL A 230 -15.67 -2.23 2.99
N GLY A 231 -15.33 -1.70 1.82
CA GLY A 231 -15.93 -0.47 1.30
C GLY A 231 -17.38 -0.63 0.85
N LEU A 232 -17.81 -1.82 0.45
CA LEU A 232 -19.18 -2.05 -0.05
C LEU A 232 -20.12 -2.70 0.97
N TRP A 233 -19.64 -3.64 1.80
CA TRP A 233 -20.52 -4.43 2.68
C TRP A 233 -20.27 -4.19 4.18
N LEU A 234 -19.03 -3.90 4.59
CA LEU A 234 -18.73 -3.65 6.00
C LEU A 234 -18.67 -2.16 6.37
N ALA A 235 -18.77 -1.26 5.40
CA ALA A 235 -18.79 0.19 5.58
C ALA A 235 -19.73 0.62 6.72
N ASP A 236 -21.03 0.36 6.57
CA ASP A 236 -22.03 0.74 7.58
C ASP A 236 -21.83 0.03 8.92
N TRP A 237 -21.26 -1.19 8.91
CA TRP A 237 -20.97 -1.91 10.14
C TRP A 237 -19.79 -1.30 10.90
N LEU A 238 -18.73 -0.89 10.20
CA LEU A 238 -17.56 -0.22 10.79
C LEU A 238 -17.92 1.17 11.33
N LEU A 239 -18.75 1.92 10.60
CA LEU A 239 -19.13 3.29 10.97
C LEU A 239 -20.24 3.37 12.02
N ARG A 240 -20.97 2.27 12.27
CA ARG A 240 -21.97 2.21 13.33
C ARG A 240 -21.30 2.30 14.70
N ARG A 241 -21.61 3.40 15.39
CA ARG A 241 -21.14 3.80 16.73
C ARG A 241 -21.69 2.89 17.83
#